data_AF-A0A3C0JCG4-F1
#
_entry.id   AF-A0A3C0JCG4-F1
#
_cell.length_a   1.000
_cell.length_b   1.000
_cell.length_c   1.000
_cell.angle_alpha   90.00
_cell.angle_beta   90.00
_cell.angle_gamma   90.00
#
_symmetry.space_group_name_H-M   'P 1'
#
loop_
_entity.id
_entity.type
_entity.pdbx_description
1 polymer ?
#
loop_
_entity_poly.entity_id
_entity_poly.type
_entity_poly.pdbx_seq_one_letter_code
_entity_poly.pdbx_strand_id
1 'polypeptide(L)'
;LANVRDKQLVFLVDAPVWRAKLRLHEADVLDAARSLGLDCTTVAIKSSATPLPAAPAGAATTTVSATARQALRVALASLQDPGSPESAPGHASGPGSVLRR
;
A
#
# COMPACT_ATOMS: atom_id res chain seq x y z
N LEU A 1 18.49 -3.01 -1.80
CA LEU A 1 17.11 -3.38 -2.20
C LEU A 1 16.71 -4.63 -1.43
N ALA A 2 15.47 -4.72 -0.95
CA ALA A 2 14.98 -5.89 -0.21
C ALA A 2 13.72 -6.43 -0.89
N ASN A 3 13.61 -7.75 -1.04
CA ASN A 3 12.44 -8.41 -1.59
C ASN A 3 12.08 -9.64 -0.74
N VAL A 4 10.80 -9.92 -0.56
CA VAL A 4 10.34 -11.12 0.15
C VAL A 4 9.91 -12.16 -0.87
N ARG A 5 10.41 -13.39 -0.75
CA ARG A 5 10.04 -14.52 -1.60
C ARG A 5 9.95 -15.77 -0.76
N ASP A 6 8.80 -16.46 -0.76
CA ASP A 6 8.62 -17.74 -0.06
C ASP A 6 9.12 -17.74 1.40
N LYS A 7 8.71 -16.73 2.19
CA LYS A 7 9.15 -16.51 3.59
C LYS A 7 10.64 -16.19 3.77
N GLN A 8 11.33 -15.84 2.69
CA GLN A 8 12.72 -15.41 2.72
C GLN A 8 12.83 -13.92 2.39
N LEU A 9 13.50 -13.17 3.27
CA LEU A 9 13.83 -11.76 3.05
C LEU A 9 15.19 -11.68 2.34
N VAL A 10 15.17 -11.35 1.05
CA VAL A 10 16.35 -11.26 0.20
C VAL A 10 16.85 -9.82 0.14
N PHE A 11 18.05 -9.56 0.64
CA PHE A 11 18.74 -8.27 0.50
C PHE A 11 19.77 -8.33 -0.62
N LEU A 12 19.74 -7.32 -1.48
CA LEU A 12 20.80 -7.03 -2.44
C LEU A 12 21.57 -5.79 -1.96
N VAL A 13 22.87 -5.98 -1.69
CA VAL A 13 23.81 -4.96 -1.19
C VAL A 13 24.98 -4.76 -2.14
N ASP A 14 25.48 -3.53 -2.23
CA ASP A 14 26.57 -3.16 -3.13
C ASP A 14 27.95 -3.49 -2.53
N ALA A 15 28.08 -3.44 -1.20
CA ALA A 15 29.35 -3.64 -0.51
C ALA A 15 29.35 -4.89 0.38
N PRO A 16 30.46 -5.68 0.39
CA PRO A 16 30.57 -6.85 1.25
C PRO A 16 30.58 -6.50 2.75
N VAL A 17 30.98 -5.27 3.12
CA VAL A 17 30.88 -4.77 4.49
C VAL A 17 29.42 -4.67 4.96
N TRP A 18 28.50 -4.29 4.07
CA TRP A 18 27.07 -4.26 4.36
C TRP A 18 26.51 -5.65 4.57
N ARG A 19 27.02 -6.66 3.84
CA ARG A 19 26.65 -8.05 4.08
C ARG A 19 27.09 -8.54 5.46
N ALA A 20 28.27 -8.14 5.93
CA ALA A 20 28.71 -8.48 7.29
C ALA A 20 27.83 -7.81 8.35
N LYS A 21 27.51 -6.51 8.19
CA LYS A 21 26.63 -5.77 9.11
C LYS A 21 25.22 -6.36 9.16
N LEU A 22 24.63 -6.69 8.00
CA LEU A 22 23.29 -7.30 7.95
C LEU A 22 23.24 -8.69 8.58
N ARG A 23 24.32 -9.48 8.49
CA ARG A 23 24.42 -10.75 9.21
C ARG A 23 24.49 -10.55 10.72
N LEU A 24 25.18 -9.51 11.19
CA LEU A 24 25.27 -9.22 12.62
C LEU A 24 23.90 -8.84 13.21
N HIS A 25 23.06 -8.17 12.43
CA HIS A 25 21.71 -7.73 12.82
C HIS A 25 20.59 -8.62 12.28
N GLU A 26 20.87 -9.88 11.95
CA GLU A 26 19.88 -10.77 11.31
C GLU A 26 18.60 -10.92 12.15
N ALA A 27 18.73 -11.07 13.46
CA ALA A 27 17.60 -11.19 14.38
C ALA A 27 16.74 -9.92 14.42
N ASP A 28 17.37 -8.74 14.54
CA ASP A 28 16.67 -7.44 14.56
C ASP A 28 15.93 -7.20 13.23
N VAL A 29 16.53 -7.62 12.12
CA VAL A 29 15.93 -7.48 10.78
C VAL A 29 14.72 -8.40 10.60
N LEU A 30 14.77 -9.64 11.11
CA LEU A 30 13.62 -10.55 11.09
C LEU A 30 12.50 -10.09 12.01
N ASP A 31 12.84 -9.53 13.17
CA ASP A 31 11.86 -9.00 14.11
C ASP A 31 11.15 -7.76 13.54
N ALA A 32 11.89 -6.86 12.90
CA ALA A 32 11.33 -5.73 12.17
C ALA A 32 10.41 -6.21 11.02
N ALA A 33 10.81 -7.24 10.27
CA ALA A 33 9.97 -7.80 9.21
C ALA A 33 8.65 -8.39 9.77
N ARG A 34 8.71 -9.09 10.91
CA ARG A 34 7.53 -9.63 11.58
C ARG A 34 6.62 -8.52 12.10
N SER A 35 7.19 -7.45 12.64
CA SER A 35 6.45 -6.26 13.07
C SER A 35 5.71 -5.57 11.92
N LEU A 36 6.23 -5.70 10.70
CA LEU A 36 5.59 -5.23 9.46
C LEU A 36 4.54 -6.21 8.90
N GLY A 37 4.25 -7.32 9.59
CA GLY A 37 3.31 -8.35 9.13
C GLY A 37 3.88 -9.26 8.04
N LEU A 38 5.20 -9.26 7.83
CA LEU A 38 5.86 -10.15 6.87
C LEU A 38 6.31 -11.43 7.58
N ASP A 39 5.71 -12.56 7.22
CA ASP A 39 6.10 -13.90 7.72
C ASP A 39 7.43 -14.39 7.11
N CYS A 40 8.52 -13.67 7.39
CA CYS A 40 9.86 -14.05 6.94
C CYS A 40 10.56 -14.90 8.02
N THR A 41 11.13 -16.04 7.64
CA THR A 41 11.85 -16.97 8.54
C THR A 41 13.35 -17.02 8.25
N THR A 42 13.80 -16.47 7.14
CA THR A 42 15.21 -16.56 6.71
C THR A 42 15.63 -15.29 5.99
N VAL A 43 16.87 -14.85 6.20
CA VAL A 43 17.47 -13.71 5.50
C VAL A 43 18.52 -14.20 4.50
N ALA A 44 18.36 -13.84 3.21
CA ALA A 44 19.34 -14.14 2.17
C ALA A 44 20.02 -12.86 1.69
N ILE A 45 21.33 -12.73 1.93
CA ILE A 45 22.09 -11.52 1.56
C ILE A 45 22.96 -11.81 0.34
N LYS A 46 22.59 -11.21 -0.78
CA LYS A 46 23.36 -11.22 -2.03
C LYS A 46 24.16 -9.93 -2.13
N SER A 47 25.48 -10.07 -2.27
CA SER A 47 26.35 -8.94 -2.61
C SER A 47 26.57 -8.97 -4.12
N SER A 48 26.33 -7.87 -4.83
CA SER A 48 26.75 -7.75 -6.23
C SER A 48 28.15 -7.16 -6.29
N ALA A 49 29.05 -7.80 -7.03
CA ALA A 49 30.40 -7.26 -7.29
C ALA A 49 30.39 -6.16 -8.36
N THR A 50 29.32 -6.08 -9.16
CA THR A 50 29.10 -5.03 -10.15
C THR A 50 28.39 -3.85 -9.47
N PRO A 51 28.78 -2.60 -9.75
CA PRO A 51 28.04 -1.43 -9.28
C PRO A 51 26.58 -1.57 -9.70
N LEU A 52 25.66 -1.60 -8.74
CA LEU A 52 24.25 -1.51 -9.09
C LEU A 52 24.04 -0.16 -9.81
N PRO A 53 23.22 -0.11 -10.88
CA PRO A 53 22.74 1.16 -11.38
C PRO A 53 22.19 1.95 -10.20
N ALA A 54 22.68 3.18 -10.01
CA ALA A 54 22.16 4.05 -8.97
C ALA A 54 20.63 4.07 -9.13
N ALA A 55 19.89 3.74 -8.06
CA ALA A 55 18.45 3.89 -8.08
C ALA A 55 18.16 5.32 -8.56
N PRO A 56 17.28 5.54 -9.55
CA PRO A 56 17.05 6.87 -10.08
C PRO A 56 16.72 7.79 -8.91
N ALA A 57 17.60 8.78 -8.68
CA ALA A 57 17.46 9.74 -7.61
C ALA A 57 16.18 10.54 -7.90
N GLY A 58 15.10 10.17 -7.21
CA GLY A 58 13.76 10.62 -7.54
C GLY A 58 13.25 9.98 -8.82
N ALA A 59 12.61 8.82 -8.71
CA ALA A 59 11.43 8.63 -9.53
C ALA A 59 10.54 9.84 -9.22
N ALA A 60 10.44 10.78 -10.15
CA ALA A 60 9.51 11.88 -10.04
C ALA A 60 8.19 11.25 -9.62
N THR A 61 7.73 11.57 -8.40
CA THR A 61 6.41 11.18 -7.96
C THR A 61 5.50 11.76 -9.03
N THR A 62 4.98 10.90 -9.91
CA THR A 62 4.08 11.35 -10.97
C THR A 62 2.99 12.12 -10.25
N THR A 63 2.96 13.43 -10.43
CA THR A 63 2.06 14.32 -9.70
C THR A 63 0.67 13.83 -10.04
N VAL A 64 0.03 13.12 -9.09
CA VAL A 64 -1.24 12.46 -9.34
C VAL A 64 -2.21 13.55 -9.78
N SER A 65 -2.75 13.43 -10.99
CA SER A 65 -3.66 14.43 -11.56
C SER A 65 -4.83 14.66 -10.60
N ALA A 66 -5.41 15.87 -10.60
CA ALA A 66 -6.52 16.20 -9.71
C ALA A 66 -7.69 15.20 -9.86
N THR A 67 -7.95 14.77 -11.11
CA THR A 67 -8.93 13.74 -11.44
C THR A 67 -8.58 12.38 -10.85
N ALA A 68 -7.33 11.94 -10.94
CA ALA A 68 -6.91 10.66 -10.36
C ALA A 68 -7.00 10.66 -8.83
N ARG A 69 -6.68 11.78 -8.18
CA ARG A 69 -6.91 11.96 -6.73
C ARG A 69 -8.38 11.92 -6.37
N GLN A 70 -9.25 12.55 -7.17
CA GLN A 70 -10.69 12.55 -6.90
C GLN A 70 -11.31 11.16 -7.10
N ALA A 71 -10.95 10.45 -8.16
CA ALA A 71 -11.42 9.09 -8.41
C ALA A 71 -11.00 8.13 -7.28
N LEU A 72 -9.77 8.25 -6.78
CA LEU A 72 -9.31 7.44 -5.64
C LEU A 72 -10.14 7.72 -4.38
N ARG A 73 -10.45 8.99 -4.07
CA ARG A 73 -11.30 9.35 -2.92
C ARG A 73 -12.71 8.79 -3.04
N VAL A 74 -13.32 8.85 -4.23
CA VAL A 74 -14.66 8.32 -4.47
C VAL A 74 -14.69 6.79 -4.29
N ALA A 75 -13.70 6.09 -4.87
CA ALA A 75 -13.60 4.64 -4.71
C ALA A 75 -13.39 4.24 -3.24
N LEU A 76 -12.57 5.01 -2.52
CA LEU A 76 -12.28 4.78 -1.10
C LEU A 76 -13.51 5.07 -0.21
N ALA A 77 -14.31 6.08 -0.55
CA ALA A 77 -15.60 6.34 0.11
C ALA A 77 -16.63 5.23 -0.16
N SER A 78 -16.66 4.65 -1.37
CA SER A 78 -17.54 3.52 -1.70
C SER A 78 -17.19 2.25 -0.92
N LEU A 79 -15.91 2.05 -0.57
CA LEU A 79 -15.46 0.94 0.27
C LEU A 79 -15.79 1.16 1.76
N GLN A 80 -16.03 2.41 2.15
CA GLN A 80 -16.29 2.83 3.53
C GLN A 80 -17.77 3.06 3.81
N ASP A 81 -18.64 2.67 2.88
CA ASP A 81 -20.08 2.61 3.09
C ASP A 81 -20.46 1.18 3.51
N PRO A 82 -20.44 0.83 4.81
CA PRO A 82 -21.11 -0.36 5.29
C PRO A 82 -22.61 -0.03 5.41
N GLY A 83 -23.30 -0.01 4.27
CA GLY A 83 -24.75 -0.18 4.23
C GLY A 83 -25.55 1.02 3.76
N SER A 84 -25.77 1.07 2.45
CA SER A 84 -27.03 1.56 1.90
C SER A 84 -27.71 0.44 1.11
N PRO A 85 -28.74 -0.23 1.66
CA PRO A 85 -29.74 -0.86 0.83
C PRO A 85 -30.84 0.14 0.50
N GLU A 86 -30.82 0.56 -0.77
CA GLU A 86 -31.98 0.62 -1.66
C GLU A 86 -33.35 0.31 -1.02
N SER A 87 -34.27 1.27 -1.15
CA SER A 87 -35.71 0.99 -1.32
C SER A 87 -36.32 2.09 -2.18
N ALA A 88 -36.39 1.81 -3.49
CA ALA A 88 -37.30 2.46 -4.44
C ALA A 88 -38.74 1.88 -4.27
N PRO A 89 -39.71 2.11 -5.17
CA PRO A 89 -40.34 3.35 -5.64
C PRO A 89 -41.88 3.37 -5.34
N GLY A 90 -42.51 4.55 -5.45
CA GLY A 90 -43.95 4.72 -5.70
C GLY A 90 -44.92 4.35 -4.56
N HIS A 91 -45.49 5.36 -3.89
CA HIS A 91 -46.85 5.28 -3.35
C HIS A 91 -47.59 6.59 -3.63
N ALA A 92 -48.77 6.41 -4.21
CA ALA A 92 -49.67 7.43 -4.70
C ALA A 92 -50.34 8.24 -3.59
N SER A 93 -51.06 9.26 -4.05
CA SER A 93 -52.29 9.82 -3.48
C SER A 93 -52.15 11.16 -2.77
N GLY A 94 -52.64 12.21 -3.44
CA GLY A 94 -53.27 13.34 -2.76
C GLY A 94 -54.50 12.86 -1.95
N PRO A 95 -55.18 13.72 -1.17
CA PRO A 95 -55.71 15.00 -1.67
C PRO A 95 -55.76 16.16 -0.64
N GLY A 96 -56.25 17.31 -1.08
CA GLY A 96 -56.91 18.33 -0.24
C GLY A 96 -56.04 19.52 0.14
N SER A 97 -56.32 20.71 -0.43
CA SER A 97 -57.12 21.77 0.22
C SER A 97 -56.25 22.63 1.17
N VAL A 98 -56.22 23.96 1.21
CA VAL A 98 -57.07 25.05 0.69
C VAL A 98 -56.35 26.40 0.98
N LEU A 99 -56.62 27.40 0.14
CA LEU A 99 -56.71 28.86 0.40
C LEU A 99 -55.71 29.59 1.33
N ARG A 100 -55.15 30.69 0.80
CA ARG A 100 -55.45 32.12 1.09
C ARG A 100 -54.30 32.96 0.53
N ARG A 101 -54.45 34.19 0.02
CA ARG A 101 -55.55 35.03 -0.44
C ARG A 101 -54.90 36.09 -1.33
#